data_AF-A0A0A9YIJ5-F1
#
_entry.id   AF-A0A0A9YIJ5-F1
#
_cell.length_a   1.000
_cell.length_b   1.000
_cell.length_c   1.000
_cell.angle_alpha   90.00
_cell.angle_beta   90.00
_cell.angle_gamma   90.00
#
_symmetry.space_group_name_H-M   'P 1'
#
loop_
_entity.id
_entity.type
_entity.pdbx_description
1 polymer ?
#
loop_
_entity_poly.entity_id
_entity_poly.type
_entity_poly.pdbx_seq_one_letter_code
_entity_poly.pdbx_strand_id
1 'polypeptide(L)'
;MKKESPCLVLNLPLPTWSRTGGLKEFSRRHRDHCEDSALSLGSPGSGLPTPNPGDPDIESHPPSRVLPFLYVGNARDARDADVLRGRGVSHVLNVTLTPTPAPADPSGVTYRQLPASDSTQQNIKQYFEEAFSFIEEARKNNGSVLVHCQAGVSRSPTIAIAYIMKHRGVTMVEAYKTVKTARPIISPNLNFMGQLLELEQHLRMEVKPCWAPATTEEAISSSCSV
;
A
#
# COMPACT_ATOMS: atom_id res chain seq x y z
N MET A 1 -38.31 -35.60 1.34
CA MET A 1 -38.94 -35.08 2.57
C MET A 1 -37.83 -34.80 3.57
N LYS A 2 -37.73 -33.55 4.01
CA LYS A 2 -36.62 -32.98 4.79
C LYS A 2 -36.64 -33.55 6.22
N LYS A 3 -35.48 -33.98 6.72
CA LYS A 3 -35.25 -34.22 8.16
C LYS A 3 -34.32 -33.10 8.63
N GLU A 4 -34.88 -32.12 9.34
CA GLU A 4 -34.10 -31.13 10.07
C GLU A 4 -33.57 -31.77 11.35
N SER A 5 -32.27 -31.67 11.59
CA SER A 5 -31.66 -32.00 12.87
C SER A 5 -31.63 -30.74 13.73
N PRO A 6 -31.87 -30.84 15.04
CA PRO A 6 -31.91 -29.67 15.91
C PRO A 6 -30.49 -29.10 16.08
N CYS A 7 -30.34 -27.81 15.78
CA CYS A 7 -29.17 -27.04 16.18
C CYS A 7 -29.03 -27.13 17.71
N LEU A 8 -27.97 -27.78 18.17
CA LEU A 8 -27.45 -27.60 19.52
C LEU A 8 -27.04 -26.14 19.64
N VAL A 9 -27.91 -25.33 20.25
CA VAL A 9 -27.56 -23.98 20.71
C VAL A 9 -26.59 -24.16 21.87
N LEU A 10 -25.30 -24.17 21.56
CA LEU A 10 -24.27 -23.96 22.56
C LEU A 10 -24.43 -22.52 23.05
N ASN A 11 -25.11 -22.35 24.20
CA ASN A 11 -25.05 -21.16 25.02
C ASN A 11 -23.62 -21.04 25.60
N LEU A 12 -22.67 -20.68 24.76
CA LEU A 12 -21.42 -20.10 25.19
C LEU A 12 -21.69 -18.61 25.44
N PRO A 13 -21.38 -18.08 26.64
CA PRO A 13 -21.48 -16.64 26.86
C PRO A 13 -20.64 -15.95 25.79
N LEU A 14 -21.29 -15.05 25.03
CA LEU A 14 -20.59 -14.17 24.10
C LEU A 14 -19.41 -13.54 24.86
N PRO A 15 -18.18 -13.56 24.33
CA PRO A 15 -17.10 -12.83 24.96
C PRO A 15 -17.55 -11.39 25.05
N THR A 16 -17.69 -10.90 26.28
CA THR A 16 -17.91 -9.49 26.57
C THR A 16 -16.61 -8.78 26.20
N TRP A 17 -16.41 -8.55 24.90
CA TRP A 17 -15.37 -7.65 24.46
C TRP A 17 -15.74 -6.29 25.02
N SER A 18 -15.15 -5.95 26.16
CA SER A 18 -15.19 -4.58 26.64
C SER A 18 -14.57 -3.76 25.50
N ARG A 19 -15.37 -2.92 24.86
CA ARG A 19 -14.90 -1.95 23.85
C ARG A 19 -14.10 -0.85 24.56
N THR A 20 -13.09 -1.22 25.32
CA THR A 20 -12.14 -0.27 25.91
C THR A 20 -10.96 -0.18 24.96
N GLY A 21 -11.14 0.62 23.91
CA GLY A 21 -10.14 0.85 22.87
C GLY A 21 -10.67 1.78 21.78
N GLY A 22 -9.77 2.25 20.91
CA GLY A 22 -10.07 3.24 19.87
C GLY A 22 -9.42 4.59 20.15
N LEU A 23 -9.49 5.51 19.17
CA LEU A 23 -8.80 6.80 19.23
C LEU A 23 -9.10 7.57 20.53
N LYS A 24 -10.35 7.57 21.01
CA LYS A 24 -10.70 8.23 22.27
C LYS A 24 -9.97 7.67 23.49
N GLU A 25 -9.83 6.35 23.59
CA GLU A 25 -9.15 5.71 24.72
C GLU A 25 -7.63 5.83 24.59
N PHE A 26 -7.12 5.77 23.34
CA PHE A 26 -5.71 6.02 23.05
C PHE A 26 -5.32 7.47 23.38
N SER A 27 -6.11 8.46 22.94
CA SER A 27 -5.92 9.88 23.26
C SER A 27 -6.06 10.19 24.75
N ARG A 28 -6.90 9.43 25.48
CA ARG A 28 -7.03 9.57 26.93
C ARG A 28 -5.78 9.06 27.67
N ARG A 29 -5.18 7.96 27.20
CA ARG A 29 -4.02 7.31 27.86
C ARG A 29 -2.67 7.84 27.37
N HIS A 30 -2.62 8.37 26.16
CA HIS A 30 -1.41 8.85 25.49
C HIS A 30 -1.66 10.25 24.93
N ARG A 31 -1.95 11.19 25.84
CA ARG A 31 -2.27 12.57 25.51
C ARG A 31 -1.15 13.24 24.72
N ASP A 32 0.09 12.93 25.08
CA ASP A 32 1.33 13.47 24.49
C ASP A 32 1.59 12.95 23.05
N HIS A 33 0.84 11.94 22.61
CA HIS A 33 0.96 11.31 21.29
C HIS A 33 -0.24 11.61 20.37
N CYS A 34 -1.21 12.41 20.82
CA CYS A 34 -2.36 12.80 20.02
C CYS A 34 -2.31 14.30 19.75
N GLU A 35 -2.34 14.70 18.48
CA GLU A 35 -2.45 16.11 18.10
C GLU A 35 -3.86 16.63 18.46
N ASP A 36 -3.92 17.79 19.12
CA ASP A 36 -5.11 18.43 19.71
C ASP A 36 -6.17 18.92 18.69
N SER A 37 -6.25 18.34 17.50
CA SER A 37 -7.11 18.83 16.42
C SER A 37 -8.59 18.41 16.53
N ALA A 38 -9.01 17.81 17.65
CA ALA A 38 -10.35 17.20 17.76
C ALA A 38 -11.33 17.84 18.77
N LEU A 39 -11.04 19.01 19.36
CA LEU A 39 -11.92 19.60 20.39
C LEU A 39 -12.32 21.09 20.24
N SER A 40 -12.10 21.75 19.10
CA SER A 40 -12.66 23.10 18.88
C SER A 40 -13.71 23.13 17.77
N LEU A 41 -14.93 22.72 18.11
CA LEU A 41 -16.14 23.21 17.45
C LEU A 41 -16.60 24.47 18.18
N GLY A 42 -16.19 25.64 17.68
CA GLY A 42 -16.59 26.93 18.24
C GLY A 42 -16.24 28.12 17.33
N SER A 43 -17.28 28.67 16.68
CA SER A 43 -17.40 29.95 15.95
C SER A 43 -16.88 30.08 14.49
N PRO A 44 -17.68 30.69 13.59
CA PRO A 44 -17.28 31.03 12.23
C PRO A 44 -16.60 32.41 12.20
N GLY A 45 -15.35 32.45 11.75
CA GLY A 45 -14.66 33.73 11.52
C GLY A 45 -13.15 33.59 11.43
N SER A 46 -12.65 33.74 10.19
CA SER A 46 -11.31 34.22 9.86
C SER A 46 -10.14 33.24 9.94
N GLY A 47 -9.58 32.95 8.75
CA GLY A 47 -8.19 32.56 8.55
C GLY A 47 -7.95 31.05 8.54
N LEU A 48 -7.60 30.50 7.37
CA LEU A 48 -6.78 29.29 7.35
C LEU A 48 -5.51 29.55 8.18
N PRO A 49 -5.06 28.63 9.04
CA PRO A 49 -3.77 28.76 9.68
C PRO A 49 -2.70 28.79 8.59
N THR A 50 -1.92 29.86 8.55
CA THR A 50 -0.72 29.96 7.71
C THR A 50 0.25 28.86 8.12
N PRO A 51 0.88 28.14 7.16
CA PRO A 51 1.86 27.11 7.49
C PRO A 51 2.99 27.68 8.34
N ASN A 52 3.30 27.03 9.46
CA ASN A 52 4.47 27.38 10.27
C ASN A 52 5.75 27.12 9.43
N PRO A 53 6.77 28.00 9.46
CA PRO A 53 8.01 27.84 8.67
C PRO A 53 8.87 26.61 8.98
N GLY A 54 8.40 25.69 9.83
CA GLY A 54 9.08 24.47 10.23
C GLY A 54 8.31 23.18 9.95
N ASP A 55 7.06 23.25 9.48
CA ASP A 55 6.38 22.06 8.96
C ASP A 55 6.92 21.76 7.57
N PRO A 56 7.44 20.54 7.31
CA PRO A 56 7.86 20.17 5.97
C PRO A 56 6.63 20.29 5.09
N ASP A 57 6.62 21.23 4.16
CA ASP A 57 5.54 21.40 3.20
C ASP A 57 5.41 20.07 2.43
N ILE A 58 4.39 19.29 2.82
CA ILE A 58 4.10 17.94 2.34
C ILE A 58 3.95 17.95 0.82
N GLU A 59 3.50 19.07 0.25
CA GLU A 59 3.32 19.28 -1.19
C GLU A 59 4.60 19.74 -1.91
N SER A 60 5.59 20.27 -1.17
CA SER A 60 6.91 20.63 -1.72
C SER A 60 7.93 19.48 -1.72
N HIS A 61 7.66 18.38 -1.02
CA HIS A 61 8.62 17.30 -0.86
C HIS A 61 9.02 16.70 -2.23
N PRO A 62 10.31 16.76 -2.63
CA PRO A 62 10.76 16.29 -3.94
C PRO A 62 10.48 14.78 -4.12
N PRO A 63 10.48 14.26 -5.35
CA PRO A 63 10.22 12.84 -5.56
C PRO A 63 11.37 12.02 -4.99
N SER A 64 11.01 10.99 -4.24
CA SER A 64 11.94 10.13 -3.51
C SER A 64 12.32 8.93 -4.36
N ARG A 65 13.61 8.68 -4.54
CA ARG A 65 14.11 7.47 -5.21
C ARG A 65 14.01 6.29 -4.25
N VAL A 66 13.10 5.36 -4.52
CA VAL A 66 12.87 4.17 -3.69
C VAL A 66 13.71 3.00 -4.18
N LEU A 67 13.81 2.83 -5.50
CA LEU A 67 14.71 1.87 -6.16
C LEU A 67 15.46 2.58 -7.28
N PRO A 68 16.51 1.98 -7.89
CA PRO A 68 17.28 2.64 -8.95
C PRO A 68 16.42 3.21 -10.09
N PHE A 69 15.31 2.57 -10.43
CA PHE A 69 14.38 2.95 -11.49
C PHE A 69 13.00 3.39 -10.97
N LEU A 70 12.75 3.42 -9.66
CA LEU A 70 11.42 3.69 -9.09
C LEU A 70 11.45 4.91 -8.18
N TYR A 71 10.68 5.94 -8.54
CA TYR A 71 10.45 7.14 -7.76
C TYR A 71 9.02 7.18 -7.23
N VAL A 72 8.85 7.74 -6.03
CA VAL A 72 7.54 8.08 -5.44
C VAL A 72 7.46 9.58 -5.22
N GLY A 73 6.39 10.19 -5.74
CA GLY A 73 6.20 11.64 -5.67
C GLY A 73 4.75 12.08 -5.56
N ASN A 74 4.55 13.39 -5.73
CA ASN A 74 3.27 14.08 -5.67
C ASN A 74 2.85 14.61 -7.06
N ALA A 75 1.70 15.28 -7.13
CA ALA A 75 1.15 15.80 -8.38
C ALA A 75 2.00 16.92 -9.00
N ARG A 76 2.77 17.67 -8.19
CA ARG A 76 3.69 18.71 -8.66
C ARG A 76 4.88 18.08 -9.37
N ASP A 77 5.49 17.05 -8.78
CA ASP A 77 6.61 16.33 -9.37
C ASP A 77 6.26 15.76 -10.76
N ALA A 78 5.02 15.29 -10.94
CA ALA A 78 4.55 14.71 -12.19
C ALA A 78 4.31 15.74 -13.31
N ARG A 79 4.21 17.03 -12.98
CA ARG A 79 4.00 18.14 -13.92
C ARG A 79 5.30 18.89 -14.25
N ASP A 80 6.36 18.63 -13.49
CA ASP A 80 7.65 19.31 -13.63
C ASP A 80 8.56 18.54 -14.61
N ALA A 81 8.62 19.02 -15.86
CA ALA A 81 9.39 18.38 -16.92
C ALA A 81 10.90 18.33 -16.62
N ASP A 82 11.43 19.29 -15.87
CA ASP A 82 12.85 19.33 -15.52
C ASP A 82 13.18 18.28 -14.46
N VAL A 83 12.27 18.09 -13.49
CA VAL A 83 12.36 17.01 -12.50
C VAL A 83 12.28 15.65 -13.16
N LEU A 84 11.36 15.45 -14.12
CA LEU A 84 11.24 14.19 -14.86
C LEU A 84 12.51 13.90 -15.68
N ARG A 85 12.97 14.88 -16.46
CA ARG A 85 14.17 14.76 -17.30
C ARG A 85 15.45 14.54 -16.48
N GLY A 86 15.65 15.32 -15.43
CA GLY A 86 16.82 15.22 -14.55
C GLY A 86 16.93 13.88 -13.81
N ARG A 87 15.84 13.11 -13.74
CA ARG A 87 15.79 11.79 -13.10
C ARG A 87 15.73 10.63 -14.10
N GLY A 88 15.73 10.94 -15.40
CA GLY A 88 15.57 9.93 -16.45
C GLY A 88 14.22 9.23 -16.38
N VAL A 89 13.15 9.93 -16.01
CA VAL A 89 11.81 9.37 -15.96
C VAL A 89 11.29 9.23 -17.37
N SER A 90 11.03 7.99 -17.79
CA SER A 90 10.39 7.66 -19.06
C SER A 90 8.93 7.23 -18.88
N HIS A 91 8.51 6.95 -17.64
CA HIS A 91 7.16 6.48 -17.34
C HIS A 91 6.57 7.23 -16.14
N VAL A 92 5.32 7.66 -16.23
CA VAL A 92 4.60 8.30 -15.12
C VAL A 92 3.32 7.52 -14.84
N LEU A 93 3.21 7.00 -13.62
CA LEU A 93 2.05 6.27 -13.13
C LEU A 93 1.25 7.15 -12.16
N ASN A 94 0.09 7.63 -12.62
CA ASN A 94 -0.82 8.47 -11.85
C ASN A 94 -1.85 7.61 -11.11
N VAL A 95 -1.81 7.61 -9.78
CA VAL A 95 -2.73 6.86 -8.91
C VAL A 95 -3.82 7.79 -8.36
N THR A 96 -4.46 8.58 -9.22
CA THR A 96 -5.55 9.49 -8.85
C THR A 96 -6.72 9.39 -9.84
N LEU A 97 -7.90 9.87 -9.43
CA LEU A 97 -9.08 9.93 -10.28
C LEU A 97 -8.96 10.97 -11.40
N THR A 98 -8.17 12.03 -11.18
CA THR A 98 -7.97 13.10 -12.14
C THR A 98 -6.76 12.80 -13.02
N PRO A 99 -6.87 12.86 -14.35
CA PRO A 99 -5.73 12.71 -15.24
C PRO A 99 -4.63 13.72 -14.89
N THR A 100 -3.37 13.31 -14.99
CA THR A 100 -2.26 14.25 -14.92
C THR A 100 -2.28 15.04 -16.23
N PRO A 101 -2.35 16.38 -16.20
CA PRO A 101 -2.17 17.17 -17.41
C PRO A 101 -0.82 16.76 -18.01
N ALA A 102 -0.83 16.20 -19.22
CA ALA A 102 0.41 15.90 -19.92
C ALA A 102 1.21 17.23 -20.02
N PRO A 103 2.51 17.25 -19.68
CA PRO A 103 3.33 18.42 -19.94
C PRO A 103 3.19 18.80 -21.41
N ALA A 104 3.22 20.09 -21.70
CA ALA A 104 3.13 20.62 -23.07
C ALA A 104 4.25 20.12 -24.00
N ASP A 105 5.27 19.47 -23.44
CA ASP A 105 6.36 18.81 -24.14
C ASP A 105 6.21 17.28 -24.07
N PRO A 106 5.85 16.59 -25.16
CA PRO A 106 5.78 15.14 -25.23
C PRO A 106 7.21 14.56 -25.33
N SER A 107 7.96 14.68 -24.24
CA SER A 107 9.37 14.33 -24.08
C SER A 107 9.67 12.81 -24.08
N GLY A 108 8.87 12.01 -24.79
CA GLY A 108 9.02 10.54 -24.81
C GLY A 108 8.65 9.87 -23.50
N VAL A 109 7.90 10.55 -22.63
CA VAL A 109 7.37 10.00 -21.38
C VAL A 109 6.03 9.32 -21.63
N THR A 110 5.93 8.05 -21.25
CA THR A 110 4.68 7.28 -21.28
C THR A 110 3.88 7.54 -20.01
N TYR A 111 2.61 7.92 -20.14
CA TYR A 111 1.72 8.14 -19.00
C TYR A 111 0.70 7.02 -18.87
N ARG A 112 0.44 6.58 -17.63
CA ARG A 112 -0.65 5.66 -17.31
C ARG A 112 -1.39 6.12 -16.06
N GLN A 113 -2.72 5.97 -16.08
CA GLN A 113 -3.58 6.34 -14.95
C GLN A 113 -4.23 5.10 -14.35
N LEU A 114 -4.17 5.00 -13.02
CA LEU A 114 -4.89 4.05 -12.19
C LEU A 114 -5.90 4.84 -11.35
N PRO A 115 -7.19 4.86 -11.74
CA PRO A 115 -8.18 5.74 -11.12
C PRO A 115 -8.55 5.29 -9.71
N ALA A 116 -7.80 5.76 -8.71
CA ALA A 116 -7.99 5.42 -7.30
C ALA A 116 -8.22 6.66 -6.43
N SER A 117 -9.28 6.60 -5.61
CA SER A 117 -9.53 7.53 -4.51
C SER A 117 -8.69 7.18 -3.28
N ASP A 118 -8.37 8.16 -2.42
CA ASP A 118 -7.69 7.91 -1.14
C ASP A 118 -8.71 7.68 -0.02
N SER A 119 -9.54 6.65 -0.18
CA SER A 119 -10.66 6.39 0.72
C SER A 119 -10.51 5.05 1.42
N THR A 120 -11.25 4.90 2.53
CA THR A 120 -11.34 3.66 3.29
C THR A 120 -12.09 2.53 2.56
N GLN A 121 -12.69 2.82 1.41
CA GLN A 121 -13.45 1.86 0.60
C GLN A 121 -12.77 1.55 -0.73
N GLN A 122 -11.70 2.27 -1.10
CA GLN A 122 -11.01 2.04 -2.35
C GLN A 122 -10.35 0.66 -2.36
N ASN A 123 -10.74 -0.19 -3.30
CA ASN A 123 -9.99 -1.38 -3.67
C ASN A 123 -8.78 -0.93 -4.52
N ILE A 124 -7.58 -0.89 -3.95
CA ILE A 124 -6.35 -0.53 -4.67
C ILE A 124 -5.61 -1.78 -5.18
N LYS A 125 -5.82 -2.94 -4.56
CA LYS A 125 -5.23 -4.22 -4.99
C LYS A 125 -5.61 -4.61 -6.41
N GLN A 126 -6.78 -4.20 -6.89
CA GLN A 126 -7.20 -4.43 -8.29
C GLN A 126 -6.21 -3.86 -9.32
N TYR A 127 -5.40 -2.87 -8.95
CA TYR A 127 -4.44 -2.22 -9.85
C TYR A 127 -3.01 -2.75 -9.72
N PHE A 128 -2.73 -3.70 -8.83
CA PHE A 128 -1.35 -4.13 -8.55
C PHE A 128 -0.68 -4.74 -9.77
N GLU A 129 -1.29 -5.71 -10.44
CA GLU A 129 -0.70 -6.36 -11.61
C GLU A 129 -0.47 -5.36 -12.77
N GLU A 130 -1.41 -4.44 -13.00
CA GLU A 130 -1.26 -3.40 -14.01
C GLU A 130 -0.10 -2.44 -13.67
N ALA A 131 -0.02 -2.00 -12.40
CA ALA A 131 1.05 -1.15 -11.92
C ALA A 131 2.42 -1.84 -12.02
N PHE A 132 2.50 -3.13 -11.66
CA PHE A 132 3.72 -3.91 -11.70
C PHE A 132 4.23 -4.05 -13.13
N SER A 133 3.34 -4.39 -14.07
CA SER A 133 3.67 -4.49 -15.49
C SER A 133 4.24 -3.17 -16.02
N PHE A 134 3.62 -2.04 -15.68
CA PHE A 134 4.07 -0.71 -16.11
C PHE A 134 5.43 -0.31 -15.50
N ILE A 135 5.67 -0.64 -14.23
CA ILE A 135 6.97 -0.41 -13.58
C ILE A 135 8.06 -1.29 -14.22
N GLU A 136 7.75 -2.55 -14.52
CA GLU A 136 8.67 -3.47 -15.18
C GLU A 136 9.00 -3.06 -16.62
N GLU A 137 8.04 -2.48 -17.35
CA GLU A 137 8.24 -1.93 -18.69
C GLU A 137 9.33 -0.84 -18.66
N ALA A 138 9.21 0.14 -17.75
CA ALA A 138 10.21 1.18 -17.56
C ALA A 138 11.58 0.59 -17.21
N ARG A 139 11.61 -0.36 -16.27
CA ARG A 139 12.84 -1.01 -15.80
C ARG A 139 13.56 -1.77 -16.92
N LYS A 140 12.83 -2.56 -17.72
CA LYS A 140 13.38 -3.37 -18.81
C LYS A 140 13.92 -2.51 -19.95
N ASN A 141 13.32 -1.33 -20.16
CA ASN A 141 13.76 -0.35 -21.15
C ASN A 141 14.86 0.59 -20.62
N ASN A 142 15.50 0.24 -19.50
CA ASN A 142 16.57 1.02 -18.87
C ASN A 142 16.19 2.47 -18.54
N GLY A 143 14.89 2.72 -18.32
CA GLY A 143 14.35 3.99 -17.87
C GLY A 143 13.99 3.97 -16.40
N SER A 144 13.31 5.03 -15.95
CA SER A 144 12.73 5.09 -14.61
C SER A 144 11.26 5.49 -14.65
N VAL A 145 10.54 5.11 -13.59
CA VAL A 145 9.12 5.39 -13.41
C VAL A 145 8.90 6.28 -12.18
N LEU A 146 8.08 7.30 -12.35
CA LEU A 146 7.52 8.08 -11.26
C LEU A 146 6.11 7.58 -10.95
N VAL A 147 5.91 7.01 -9.77
CA VAL A 147 4.59 6.68 -9.25
C VAL A 147 4.11 7.80 -8.34
N HIS A 148 3.03 8.47 -8.70
CA HIS A 148 2.54 9.62 -7.94
C HIS A 148 1.04 9.51 -7.63
N CYS A 149 0.62 10.25 -6.61
CA CYS A 149 -0.79 10.55 -6.38
C CYS A 149 -0.95 12.06 -6.19
N GLN A 150 -1.83 12.52 -5.30
CA GLN A 150 -1.92 13.94 -4.98
C GLN A 150 -0.70 14.42 -4.17
N ALA A 151 -0.54 13.94 -2.92
CA ALA A 151 0.52 14.36 -2.01
C ALA A 151 1.73 13.39 -1.96
N GLY A 152 1.62 12.22 -2.57
CA GLY A 152 2.66 11.17 -2.47
C GLY A 152 2.76 10.54 -1.08
N VAL A 153 1.65 10.51 -0.32
CA VAL A 153 1.62 10.06 1.09
C VAL A 153 0.98 8.67 1.24
N SER A 154 -0.11 8.38 0.53
CA SER A 154 -0.89 7.15 0.75
C SER A 154 -0.94 6.25 -0.49
N ARG A 155 -1.70 6.63 -1.53
CA ARG A 155 -1.90 5.79 -2.74
C ARG A 155 -0.62 5.38 -3.48
N SER A 156 0.25 6.32 -3.85
CA SER A 156 1.48 5.99 -4.60
C SER A 156 2.50 5.19 -3.77
N PRO A 157 2.74 5.49 -2.47
CA PRO A 157 3.52 4.59 -1.62
C PRO A 157 2.96 3.18 -1.54
N THR A 158 1.64 3.00 -1.44
CA THR A 158 1.02 1.67 -1.43
C THR A 158 1.42 0.84 -2.66
N ILE A 159 1.36 1.44 -3.86
CA ILE A 159 1.79 0.77 -5.10
C ILE A 159 3.28 0.39 -5.04
N ALA A 160 4.14 1.31 -4.57
CA ALA A 160 5.58 1.04 -4.47
C ALA A 160 5.89 -0.07 -3.45
N ILE A 161 5.21 -0.09 -2.31
CA ILE A 161 5.33 -1.14 -1.28
C ILE A 161 4.91 -2.49 -1.88
N ALA A 162 3.73 -2.56 -2.50
CA ALA A 162 3.22 -3.77 -3.13
C ALA A 162 4.19 -4.31 -4.20
N TYR A 163 4.77 -3.42 -5.02
CA TYR A 163 5.73 -3.79 -6.05
C TYR A 163 6.99 -4.40 -5.45
N ILE A 164 7.55 -3.79 -4.40
CA ILE A 164 8.75 -4.28 -3.70
C ILE A 164 8.48 -5.66 -3.08
N MET A 165 7.32 -5.86 -2.45
CA MET A 165 6.93 -7.16 -1.90
C MET A 165 6.95 -8.25 -2.98
N LYS A 166 6.27 -8.02 -4.10
CA LYS A 166 6.19 -8.99 -5.21
C LYS A 166 7.56 -9.29 -5.84
N HIS A 167 8.36 -8.26 -6.11
CA HIS A 167 9.57 -8.40 -6.93
C HIS A 167 10.85 -8.66 -6.15
N ARG A 168 10.86 -8.40 -4.83
CA ARG A 168 12.01 -8.72 -3.96
C ARG A 168 11.72 -9.84 -2.98
N GLY A 169 10.49 -10.35 -2.91
CA GLY A 169 10.11 -11.44 -2.00
C GLY A 169 10.25 -11.08 -0.52
N VAL A 170 10.11 -9.80 -0.18
CA VAL A 170 10.22 -9.31 1.20
C VAL A 170 8.85 -9.12 1.83
N THR A 171 8.82 -9.08 3.16
CA THR A 171 7.58 -8.87 3.92
C THR A 171 6.99 -7.49 3.69
N MET A 172 5.70 -7.32 4.00
CA MET A 172 5.02 -6.02 3.92
C MET A 172 5.75 -4.97 4.77
N VAL A 173 6.18 -5.36 5.98
CA VAL A 173 6.88 -4.46 6.92
C VAL A 173 8.25 -4.04 6.38
N GLU A 174 9.02 -4.95 5.78
CA GLU A 174 10.32 -4.62 5.17
C GLU A 174 10.18 -3.71 3.95
N ALA A 175 9.20 -3.98 3.09
CA ALA A 175 8.87 -3.13 1.96
C ALA A 175 8.42 -1.73 2.42
N TYR A 176 7.52 -1.64 3.41
CA TYR A 176 7.09 -0.39 4.02
C TYR A 176 8.28 0.42 4.55
N LYS A 177 9.17 -0.22 5.33
CA LYS A 177 10.37 0.44 5.86
C LYS A 177 11.26 0.98 4.74
N THR A 178 11.43 0.21 3.66
CA THR A 178 12.22 0.65 2.49
C THR A 178 11.67 1.95 1.91
N VAL A 179 10.35 2.03 1.69
CA VAL A 179 9.71 3.24 1.16
C VAL A 179 9.72 4.38 2.19
N LYS A 180 9.50 4.09 3.47
CA LYS A 180 9.50 5.08 4.57
C LYS A 180 10.87 5.73 4.74
N THR A 181 11.95 4.98 4.62
CA THR A 181 13.32 5.53 4.67
C THR A 181 13.57 6.47 3.49
N ALA A 182 13.10 6.13 2.29
CA ALA A 182 13.27 6.98 1.11
C ALA A 182 12.33 8.22 1.12
N ARG A 183 11.13 8.08 1.70
CA ARG A 183 10.12 9.15 1.80
C ARG A 183 9.49 9.12 3.21
N PRO A 184 10.04 9.88 4.17
CA PRO A 184 9.58 9.86 5.57
C PRO A 184 8.12 10.25 5.77
N ILE A 185 7.52 11.00 4.83
CA ILE A 185 6.12 11.46 4.92
C ILE A 185 5.08 10.40 4.54
N ILE A 186 5.47 9.21 4.08
CA ILE A 186 4.45 8.20 3.71
C ILE A 186 3.61 7.79 4.92
N SER A 187 2.32 7.68 4.67
CA SER A 187 1.30 7.19 5.58
C SER A 187 0.12 6.64 4.79
N PRO A 188 0.27 5.46 4.14
CA PRO A 188 -0.87 4.72 3.59
C PRO A 188 -2.02 4.62 4.58
N ASN A 189 -3.25 4.84 4.10
CA ASN A 189 -4.41 4.66 4.94
C ASN A 189 -4.57 3.20 5.39
N LEU A 190 -5.32 2.96 6.48
CA LEU A 190 -5.45 1.63 7.08
C LEU A 190 -6.12 0.60 6.15
N ASN A 191 -7.01 1.03 5.26
CA ASN A 191 -7.61 0.15 4.26
C ASN A 191 -6.54 -0.37 3.27
N PHE A 192 -5.63 0.50 2.82
CA PHE A 192 -4.51 0.09 1.98
C PHE A 192 -3.51 -0.79 2.72
N MET A 193 -3.23 -0.51 3.99
CA MET A 193 -2.40 -1.39 4.82
C MET A 193 -3.00 -2.80 4.95
N GLY A 194 -4.32 -2.91 5.11
CA GLY A 194 -5.03 -4.19 5.10
C GLY A 194 -4.88 -4.94 3.77
N GLN A 195 -5.04 -4.24 2.65
CA GLN A 195 -4.87 -4.84 1.32
C GLN A 195 -3.41 -5.27 1.02
N LEU A 196 -2.42 -4.57 1.58
CA LEU A 196 -1.02 -5.00 1.51
C LEU A 196 -0.77 -6.28 2.32
N LEU A 197 -1.38 -6.42 3.49
CA LEU A 197 -1.30 -7.67 4.28
C LEU A 197 -1.99 -8.83 3.55
N GLU A 198 -3.13 -8.60 2.90
CA GLU A 198 -3.77 -9.59 2.03
C GLU A 198 -2.84 -10.03 0.89
N LEU A 199 -2.15 -9.07 0.24
CA LEU A 199 -1.16 -9.38 -0.79
C LEU A 199 -0.03 -10.25 -0.22
N GLU A 200 0.53 -9.90 0.94
CA GLU A 200 1.59 -10.70 1.57
C GLU A 200 1.17 -12.16 1.79
N GLN A 201 -0.06 -12.37 2.27
CA GLN A 201 -0.60 -13.73 2.46
C GLN A 201 -0.69 -14.50 1.14
N HIS A 202 -1.17 -13.85 0.07
CA HIS A 202 -1.21 -14.46 -1.27
C HIS A 202 0.18 -14.84 -1.78
N LEU A 203 1.16 -13.93 -1.66
CA LEU A 203 2.54 -14.18 -2.12
C LEU A 203 3.20 -15.34 -1.36
N ARG A 204 2.92 -15.50 -0.06
CA ARG A 204 3.42 -16.64 0.73
C ARG A 204 2.82 -17.98 0.27
N MET A 205 1.59 -17.98 -0.24
CA MET A 205 0.95 -19.19 -0.78
C MET A 205 1.53 -19.56 -2.15
N GLU A 206 1.81 -18.57 -3.01
CA GLU A 206 2.46 -18.79 -4.32
C GLU A 206 3.87 -19.41 -4.20
N VAL A 207 4.58 -19.14 -3.10
CA VAL A 207 5.96 -19.60 -2.87
C VAL A 207 6.02 -21.00 -2.22
N LYS A 208 4.92 -21.57 -1.73
CA LYS A 208 4.93 -22.96 -1.22
C LYS A 208 5.01 -23.94 -2.40
N PRO A 209 6.12 -24.68 -2.60
CA PRO A 209 6.14 -25.76 -3.57
C PRO A 209 5.24 -26.89 -3.02
N CYS A 210 4.41 -27.45 -3.87
CA CYS A 210 3.64 -28.65 -3.60
C CYS A 210 4.60 -29.84 -3.48
N TRP A 211 5.33 -29.94 -2.37
CA TRP A 211 6.00 -31.17 -1.98
C TRP A 211 5.51 -31.51 -0.56
N ALA A 212 4.41 -32.25 -0.51
CA ALA A 212 4.17 -33.12 0.62
C ALA A 212 4.90 -34.43 0.28
N PRO A 213 5.80 -34.94 1.14
CA PRO A 213 6.39 -36.25 0.91
C PRO A 213 5.28 -37.30 0.99
N ALA A 214 5.11 -38.07 -0.08
CA ALA A 214 4.45 -39.36 0.02
C ALA A 214 5.29 -40.20 0.99
N THR A 215 4.72 -40.52 2.16
CA THR A 215 5.35 -41.42 3.12
C THR A 215 5.52 -42.78 2.48
N THR A 216 6.77 -43.12 2.14
CA THR A 216 7.22 -44.48 1.87
C THR A 216 7.43 -45.20 3.20
N GLU A 217 6.64 -46.24 3.45
CA GLU A 217 7.04 -47.38 4.29
C GLU A 217 6.90 -48.67 3.44
N GLU A 218 8.00 -49.07 2.81
CA GLU A 218 8.39 -50.48 2.61
C GLU A 218 9.00 -50.97 3.94
N ALA A 219 9.02 -52.23 4.38
CA ALA A 219 8.54 -53.55 3.97
C ALA A 219 8.86 -54.49 5.19
N ILE A 220 8.29 -55.69 5.40
CA ILE A 220 8.86 -57.01 5.05
C ILE A 220 8.15 -58.12 5.89
N SER A 221 7.66 -59.15 5.20
CA SER A 221 7.60 -60.61 5.53
C SER A 221 6.82 -61.16 6.75
N SER A 222 5.84 -62.03 6.47
CA SER A 222 5.98 -63.47 6.75
C SER A 222 4.97 -64.32 5.98
N SER A 223 5.50 -65.33 5.28
CA SER A 223 4.83 -66.49 4.71
C SER A 223 4.11 -67.34 5.78
N CYS A 224 2.95 -67.91 5.44
CA CYS A 224 2.68 -69.36 5.54
C CYS A 224 1.31 -69.72 4.96
N SER A 225 1.32 -70.61 3.98
CA SER A 225 0.15 -71.35 3.47
C SER A 225 -0.20 -72.49 4.42
N VAL A 226 -1.49 -72.69 4.72
CA VAL A 226 -2.22 -73.98 4.67
C VAL A 226 -3.68 -73.69 4.36
#